data_AF-A0A8H4A499-F1
#
_entry.id   AF-A0A8H4A499-F1
#
_cell.length_a   1.000
_cell.length_b   1.000
_cell.length_c   1.000
_cell.angle_alpha   90.00
_cell.angle_beta   90.00
_cell.angle_gamma   90.00
#
_symmetry.space_group_name_H-M   'P 1'
#
loop_
_entity.id
_entity.type
_entity.pdbx_description
1 polymer ?
#
loop_
_entity_poly.entity_id
_entity_poly.type
_entity_poly.pdbx_seq_one_letter_code
_entity_poly.pdbx_strand_id
1 'polypeptide(L)'
;MTNFISLQSLVIFRCNLSTKWFRCSFPHTSGLWYLVRACCQQKFESLLTDVPYCFIYNEDKDDEELIENEYQFNIAVSNIKPNEENKCEISFSIRIKAELLDQDPPIDSKALQMFIKDLEQKKGNFRVVNANEMTCREFISSFMNSAVTHVRSKESELQLKAEEWINGSRGYGPVDYSVNLGEDILLVEKAKKILRKESRKISFKCITINRKCKIDHKESDNIPILMYGIVTNGIEWYFLRWAGSLEDAIIELSGSYALDFYNNLKDAEKIVGYIISILQSQVHGLKTV
;
A
#
# COMPACT_ATOMS: atom_id res chain seq x y z
N MET A 1 7.93 39.96 -34.36
CA MET A 1 6.55 39.44 -34.34
C MET A 1 6.50 38.35 -33.28
N THR A 2 5.94 38.70 -32.13
CA THR A 2 5.78 37.83 -30.97
C THR A 2 4.67 36.84 -31.30
N ASN A 3 5.01 35.55 -31.43
CA ASN A 3 4.02 34.49 -31.58
C ASN A 3 3.24 34.38 -30.25
N PHE A 4 2.11 35.09 -30.18
CA PHE A 4 1.08 34.80 -29.19
C PHE A 4 0.49 33.43 -29.50
N ILE A 5 0.82 32.43 -28.69
CA ILE A 5 0.12 31.14 -28.69
C ILE A 5 -1.31 31.42 -28.22
N SER A 6 -2.25 31.32 -29.16
CA SER A 6 -3.68 31.58 -28.98
C SER A 6 -4.37 30.44 -28.21
N LEU A 7 -5.07 30.82 -27.12
CA LEU A 7 -6.23 30.20 -26.46
C LEU A 7 -6.24 28.69 -26.16
N GLN A 8 -6.26 28.38 -24.85
CA GLN A 8 -6.80 27.17 -24.22
C GLN A 8 -6.33 25.83 -24.82
N SER A 9 -5.05 25.50 -24.63
CA SER A 9 -4.63 24.10 -24.77
C SER A 9 -5.37 23.27 -23.71
N LEU A 10 -6.27 22.40 -24.18
CA LEU A 10 -6.87 21.38 -23.32
C LEU A 10 -5.79 20.34 -23.00
N VAL A 11 -5.62 20.05 -21.72
CA VAL A 11 -4.79 18.95 -21.26
C VAL A 11 -5.71 17.79 -20.91
N ILE A 12 -5.41 16.64 -21.50
CA ILE A 12 -6.11 15.39 -21.27
C ILE A 12 -5.41 14.67 -20.13
N PHE A 13 -6.14 14.43 -19.06
CA PHE A 13 -5.67 13.70 -17.89
C PHE A 13 -6.25 12.30 -17.90
N ARG A 14 -5.37 11.33 -17.85
CA ARG A 14 -5.68 9.96 -17.46
C ARG A 14 -5.24 9.76 -16.02
N CYS A 15 -6.18 9.44 -15.14
CA CYS A 15 -5.87 9.12 -13.76
C CYS A 15 -6.23 7.67 -13.49
N ASN A 16 -5.30 6.94 -12.90
CA ASN A 16 -5.48 5.55 -12.53
C ASN A 16 -5.37 5.42 -11.01
N LEU A 17 -6.37 4.85 -10.37
CA LEU A 17 -6.28 4.39 -8.98
C LEU A 17 -6.45 2.88 -9.03
N SER A 18 -5.32 2.17 -8.88
CA SER A 18 -5.29 0.72 -8.94
C SER A 18 -5.77 0.13 -10.27
N THR A 19 -6.88 -0.61 -10.28
CA THR A 19 -7.52 -1.20 -11.47
C THR A 19 -8.49 -0.25 -12.15
N LYS A 20 -8.96 0.79 -11.44
CA LYS A 20 -9.89 1.78 -11.98
C LYS A 20 -9.13 2.93 -12.60
N TRP A 21 -9.66 3.47 -13.69
CA TRP A 21 -9.13 4.66 -14.32
C TRP A 21 -10.24 5.51 -14.91
N PHE A 22 -9.96 6.79 -15.06
CA PHE A 22 -10.82 7.69 -15.82
C PHE A 22 -9.97 8.62 -16.68
N ARG A 23 -10.63 9.21 -17.68
CA ARG A 23 -10.05 10.21 -18.57
C ARG A 23 -10.93 11.44 -18.57
N CYS A 24 -10.30 12.59 -18.45
CA CYS A 24 -10.96 13.90 -18.40
C CYS A 24 -10.10 14.95 -19.09
N SER A 25 -10.72 16.04 -19.51
CA SER A 25 -10.03 17.14 -20.17
C SER A 25 -10.25 18.42 -19.39
N PHE A 26 -9.17 19.16 -19.15
CA PHE A 26 -9.22 20.44 -18.46
C PHE A 26 -8.50 21.52 -19.25
N PRO A 27 -8.93 22.78 -19.14
CA PRO A 27 -8.16 23.90 -19.68
C PRO A 27 -6.85 24.03 -18.91
N HIS A 28 -5.74 24.27 -19.62
CA HIS A 28 -4.45 24.57 -19.00
C HIS A 28 -4.53 25.91 -18.25
N THR A 29 -4.66 25.85 -16.93
CA THR A 29 -4.87 27.01 -16.05
C THR A 29 -4.08 26.86 -14.76
N SER A 30 -3.85 27.95 -14.03
CA SER A 30 -3.19 27.95 -12.73
C SER A 30 -4.01 27.30 -11.59
N GLY A 31 -5.20 26.75 -11.88
CA GLY A 31 -6.01 25.99 -10.92
C GLY A 31 -6.11 24.50 -11.27
N LEU A 32 -5.33 24.05 -12.26
CA LEU A 32 -5.44 22.71 -12.82
C LEU A 32 -5.20 21.59 -11.79
N TRP A 33 -4.26 21.81 -10.87
CA TRP A 33 -4.01 20.91 -9.74
C TRP A 33 -5.29 20.59 -8.95
N TYR A 34 -6.00 21.64 -8.53
CA TYR A 34 -7.21 21.53 -7.71
C TYR A 34 -8.37 20.92 -8.50
N LEU A 35 -8.52 21.28 -9.78
CA LEU A 35 -9.56 20.72 -10.65
C LEU A 35 -9.38 19.22 -10.86
N VAL A 36 -8.15 18.78 -11.12
CA VAL A 36 -7.82 17.36 -11.29
C VAL A 36 -8.06 16.61 -9.98
N ARG A 37 -7.64 17.14 -8.83
CA ARG A 37 -7.89 16.53 -7.53
C ARG A 37 -9.37 16.40 -7.21
N ALA A 38 -10.16 17.46 -7.39
CA ALA A 38 -11.60 17.44 -7.18
C ALA A 38 -12.29 16.41 -8.09
N CYS A 39 -11.86 16.31 -9.35
CA CYS A 39 -12.37 15.30 -10.27
C CYS A 39 -12.01 13.88 -9.83
N CYS A 40 -10.77 13.66 -9.34
CA CYS A 40 -10.37 12.37 -8.76
C CYS A 40 -11.27 11.98 -7.58
N GLN A 41 -11.58 12.91 -6.69
CA GLN A 41 -12.46 12.66 -5.55
C GLN A 41 -13.89 12.31 -5.97
N GLN A 42 -14.41 12.96 -7.02
CA GLN A 42 -15.73 12.61 -7.58
C GLN A 42 -15.74 11.25 -8.29
N LYS A 43 -14.62 10.84 -8.88
CA LYS A 43 -14.52 9.59 -9.67
C LYS A 43 -14.07 8.38 -8.86
N PHE A 44 -13.38 8.60 -7.75
CA PHE A 44 -12.92 7.56 -6.84
C PHE A 44 -13.48 7.81 -5.45
N GLU A 45 -14.54 7.09 -5.10
CA GLU A 45 -15.23 7.24 -3.81
C GLU A 45 -14.29 7.09 -2.61
N SER A 46 -13.24 6.27 -2.73
CA SER A 46 -12.26 6.08 -1.66
C SER A 46 -11.39 7.31 -1.35
N LEU A 47 -11.37 8.31 -2.23
CA LEU A 47 -10.70 9.59 -1.99
C LEU A 47 -11.62 10.64 -1.34
N LEU A 48 -12.91 10.34 -1.14
CA LEU A 48 -13.86 11.23 -0.48
C LEU A 48 -13.66 11.31 1.04
N THR A 49 -12.99 10.33 1.65
CA THR A 49 -12.86 10.21 3.12
C THR A 49 -11.65 10.96 3.72
N ASP A 50 -11.28 12.12 3.18
CA ASP A 50 -10.11 12.93 3.62
C ASP A 50 -8.77 12.18 3.69
N VAL A 51 -8.67 11.04 3.00
CA VAL A 51 -7.45 10.24 2.98
C VAL A 51 -6.38 10.99 2.19
N PRO A 52 -5.18 11.24 2.76
CA PRO A 52 -4.11 11.90 2.01
C PRO A 52 -3.64 11.01 0.86
N TYR A 53 -3.43 11.62 -0.30
CA TYR A 53 -2.91 10.93 -1.48
C TYR A 53 -1.97 11.86 -2.26
N CYS A 54 -1.10 11.25 -3.06
CA CYS A 54 -0.28 11.95 -4.03
C CYS A 54 -0.50 11.36 -5.43
N PHE A 55 -0.08 12.10 -6.45
CA PHE A 55 0.03 11.56 -7.79
C PHE A 55 1.43 11.00 -8.02
N ILE A 56 1.51 9.99 -8.87
CA ILE A 56 2.75 9.44 -9.39
C ILE A 56 2.75 9.70 -10.88
N TYR A 57 3.77 10.40 -11.33
CA TYR A 57 4.09 10.54 -12.73
C TYR A 57 5.13 9.50 -13.13
N ASN A 58 4.93 8.86 -14.28
CA ASN A 58 5.96 8.00 -14.88
C ASN A 58 6.24 8.58 -16.26
N GLU A 59 7.29 9.38 -16.38
CA GLU A 59 7.77 9.86 -17.68
C GLU A 59 8.44 8.69 -18.43
N ASP A 60 9.22 7.87 -17.72
CA ASP A 60 9.85 6.65 -18.21
C ASP A 60 9.45 5.41 -17.39
N LYS A 61 9.55 4.20 -17.97
CA LYS A 61 9.06 2.95 -17.35
C LYS A 61 9.69 2.63 -15.99
N ASP A 62 10.83 3.22 -15.67
CA ASP A 62 11.65 2.89 -14.50
C ASP A 62 11.77 4.01 -13.45
N ASP A 63 11.28 5.23 -13.71
CA ASP A 63 11.36 6.35 -12.75
C ASP A 63 9.95 6.84 -12.35
N GLU A 64 9.63 6.69 -11.06
CA GLU A 64 8.36 7.14 -10.47
C GLU A 64 8.59 8.47 -9.75
N GLU A 65 8.09 9.57 -10.32
CA GLU A 65 8.12 10.87 -9.66
C GLU A 65 6.88 11.05 -8.79
N LEU A 66 7.10 11.33 -7.50
CA LEU A 66 6.05 11.67 -6.54
C LEU A 66 5.66 13.15 -6.68
N ILE A 67 4.41 13.39 -7.03
CA ILE A 67 3.83 14.72 -7.12
C ILE A 67 2.90 14.93 -5.92
N GLU A 68 3.38 15.71 -4.96
CA GLU A 68 2.73 15.95 -3.68
C GLU A 68 2.13 17.35 -3.58
N ASN A 69 2.53 18.26 -4.46
CA ASN A 69 2.07 19.64 -4.45
C ASN A 69 1.87 20.20 -5.87
N GLU A 70 1.20 21.35 -5.92
CA GLU A 70 0.87 22.06 -7.16
C GLU A 70 2.11 22.45 -7.99
N TYR A 71 3.22 22.80 -7.33
CA TYR A 71 4.43 23.22 -8.02
C TYR A 71 5.02 22.07 -8.85
N GLN A 72 5.20 20.89 -8.24
CA GLN A 72 5.65 19.67 -8.93
C GLN A 72 4.71 19.29 -10.07
N PHE A 73 3.40 19.40 -9.82
CA PHE A 73 2.39 19.09 -10.82
C PHE A 73 2.48 19.99 -12.04
N ASN A 74 2.63 21.31 -11.83
CA ASN A 74 2.73 22.27 -12.92
C ASN A 74 4.01 22.05 -13.75
N ILE A 75 5.12 21.65 -13.12
CA ILE A 75 6.34 21.25 -13.83
C ILE A 75 6.05 20.05 -14.73
N ALA A 76 5.48 18.97 -14.18
CA ALA A 76 5.18 17.76 -14.94
C ALA A 76 4.25 18.03 -16.13
N VAL A 77 3.23 18.88 -15.94
CA VAL A 77 2.31 19.27 -17.02
C VAL A 77 2.98 20.16 -18.07
N SER A 78 3.86 21.08 -17.65
CA SER A 78 4.55 22.00 -18.58
C SER A 78 5.53 21.31 -19.54
N ASN A 79 6.04 20.14 -19.16
CA ASN A 79 6.99 19.37 -19.97
C ASN A 79 6.31 18.50 -21.04
N ILE A 80 4.98 18.38 -21.04
CA ILE A 80 4.23 17.54 -21.99
C ILE A 80 4.34 18.12 -23.40
N LYS A 81 4.79 17.28 -24.34
CA LYS A 81 4.72 17.59 -25.77
C LYS A 81 3.38 17.14 -26.35
N PRO A 82 2.77 17.91 -27.27
CA PRO A 82 1.59 17.45 -27.99
C PRO A 82 1.88 16.15 -28.75
N ASN A 83 0.91 15.25 -28.77
CA ASN A 83 0.97 14.03 -29.58
C ASN A 83 0.69 14.33 -31.07
N GLU A 84 0.66 13.29 -31.92
CA GLU A 84 0.38 13.40 -33.36
C GLU A 84 -0.98 14.07 -33.68
N GLU A 85 -1.91 14.07 -32.73
CA GLU A 85 -3.22 14.72 -32.84
C GLU A 85 -3.24 16.14 -32.24
N ASN A 86 -2.08 16.72 -31.94
CA ASN A 86 -1.92 18.01 -31.23
C ASN A 86 -2.59 18.05 -29.85
N LYS A 87 -2.77 16.90 -29.19
CA LYS A 87 -3.33 16.81 -27.83
C LYS A 87 -2.20 16.62 -26.83
N CYS A 88 -2.23 17.39 -25.74
CA CYS A 88 -1.37 17.16 -24.59
C CYS A 88 -2.06 16.16 -23.66
N GLU A 89 -1.57 14.92 -23.62
CA GLU A 89 -2.10 13.88 -22.73
C GLU A 89 -1.06 13.50 -21.67
N ILE A 90 -1.50 13.43 -20.41
CA ILE A 90 -0.68 13.02 -19.28
C ILE A 90 -1.39 11.96 -18.45
N SER A 91 -0.62 10.97 -17.99
CA SER A 91 -1.12 9.87 -17.18
C SER A 91 -0.51 9.91 -15.79
N PHE A 92 -1.36 9.99 -14.77
CA PHE A 92 -0.98 9.85 -13.37
C PHE A 92 -1.53 8.56 -12.78
N SER A 93 -0.80 8.01 -11.82
CA SER A 93 -1.34 7.03 -10.88
C SER A 93 -1.57 7.70 -9.54
N ILE A 94 -2.64 7.35 -8.84
CA ILE A 94 -2.92 7.86 -7.50
C ILE A 94 -2.36 6.87 -6.48
N ARG A 95 -1.66 7.38 -5.47
CA ARG A 95 -1.14 6.61 -4.35
C ARG A 95 -1.65 7.22 -3.07
N ILE A 96 -2.39 6.41 -2.33
CA ILE A 96 -2.88 6.78 -1.00
C ILE A 96 -1.70 6.69 -0.03
N LYS A 97 -1.55 7.72 0.79
CA LYS A 97 -0.59 7.73 1.88
C LYS A 97 -1.26 7.01 3.05
N ALA A 98 -0.58 5.97 3.57
CA ALA A 98 -1.00 5.39 4.83
C ALA A 98 -0.69 6.44 5.92
N GLU A 99 -1.73 6.99 6.53
CA GLU A 99 -1.57 7.70 7.80
C GLU A 99 -1.37 6.65 8.90
N LEU A 100 -0.39 6.90 9.77
CA LEU A 100 -0.27 6.19 11.04
C LEU A 100 -1.56 6.46 11.82
N LEU A 101 -2.41 5.46 11.98
CA LEU A 101 -3.42 5.53 13.04
C LEU A 101 -2.68 5.50 14.37
N ASP A 102 -3.04 6.42 15.28
CA ASP A 102 -2.48 6.46 16.62
C ASP A 102 -2.61 5.08 17.26
N GLN A 103 -1.48 4.51 17.66
CA GLN A 103 -1.43 3.18 18.28
C GLN A 103 -2.08 3.23 19.65
N ASP A 104 -3.09 2.38 19.89
CA ASP A 104 -3.68 2.21 21.22
C ASP A 104 -3.69 0.73 21.65
N PRO A 105 -2.74 0.30 22.50
CA PRO A 105 -1.73 1.12 23.16
C PRO A 105 -0.52 1.31 22.23
N PRO A 106 0.31 2.34 22.46
CA PRO A 106 1.60 2.47 21.80
C PRO A 106 2.51 1.30 22.17
N ILE A 107 3.44 0.94 21.27
CA ILE A 107 4.45 -0.08 21.58
C ILE A 107 5.28 0.33 22.80
N ASP A 108 5.41 -0.59 23.76
CA ASP A 108 6.22 -0.36 24.94
C ASP A 108 7.71 -0.19 24.57
N SER A 109 8.38 0.76 25.22
CA SER A 109 9.78 1.09 24.96
C SER A 109 10.73 -0.10 25.10
N LYS A 110 10.49 -1.00 26.07
CA LYS A 110 11.31 -2.19 26.27
C LYS A 110 11.05 -3.21 25.17
N ALA A 111 9.80 -3.39 24.76
CA ALA A 111 9.46 -4.24 23.62
C ALA A 111 10.11 -3.74 22.32
N LEU A 112 10.10 -2.42 22.09
CA LEU A 112 10.76 -1.79 20.95
C LEU A 112 12.28 -2.01 20.97
N GLN A 113 12.93 -1.84 22.14
CA GLN A 113 14.36 -2.13 22.29
C GLN A 113 14.70 -3.60 22.01
N MET A 114 13.88 -4.53 22.47
CA MET A 114 14.06 -5.96 22.20
C MET A 114 13.94 -6.28 20.71
N PHE A 115 12.97 -5.66 20.03
CA PHE A 115 12.79 -5.77 18.58
C PHE A 115 14.02 -5.25 17.82
N ILE A 116 14.51 -4.04 18.14
CA ILE A 116 15.69 -3.47 17.49
C ILE A 116 16.93 -4.35 17.72
N LYS A 117 17.12 -4.84 18.95
CA LYS A 117 18.23 -5.74 19.27
C LYS A 117 18.19 -7.05 18.47
N ASP A 118 17.01 -7.61 18.25
CA ASP A 118 16.85 -8.81 17.40
C ASP A 118 17.27 -8.53 15.94
N LEU A 119 16.86 -7.38 15.39
CA LEU A 119 17.29 -6.96 14.04
C LEU A 119 18.81 -6.76 13.95
N GLU A 120 19.42 -6.13 14.95
CA GLU A 120 20.88 -5.94 15.00
C GLU A 120 21.62 -7.27 15.07
N GLN A 121 21.14 -8.22 15.88
CA GLN A 121 21.71 -9.55 16.00
C GLN A 121 21.61 -10.32 14.67
N LYS A 122 20.42 -10.31 14.03
CA LYS A 122 20.22 -10.93 12.71
C LYS A 122 21.11 -10.28 11.66
N LYS A 123 21.26 -8.96 11.67
CA LYS A 123 22.19 -8.23 10.79
C LYS A 123 23.63 -8.67 11.00
N GLY A 124 24.09 -8.80 12.25
CA GLY A 124 25.44 -9.27 12.58
C GLY A 124 25.72 -10.68 12.05
N ASN A 125 24.72 -11.57 12.09
CA ASN A 125 24.85 -12.96 11.67
C ASN A 125 24.73 -13.13 10.15
N PHE A 126 23.69 -12.58 9.53
CA PHE A 126 23.40 -12.78 8.11
C PHE A 126 24.12 -11.81 7.18
N ARG A 127 24.52 -10.63 7.69
CA ARG A 127 25.22 -9.53 7.00
C ARG A 127 24.43 -8.85 5.86
N VAL A 128 23.70 -9.60 5.06
CA VAL A 128 22.94 -9.13 3.89
C VAL A 128 21.48 -9.57 4.04
N VAL A 129 20.59 -8.60 4.26
CA VAL A 129 19.17 -8.81 4.59
C VAL A 129 18.41 -9.58 3.50
N ASN A 130 18.64 -9.24 2.24
CA ASN A 130 17.89 -9.76 1.08
C ASN A 130 18.72 -10.68 0.18
N ALA A 131 19.74 -11.36 0.74
CA ALA A 131 20.61 -12.27 -0.02
C ALA A 131 19.82 -13.36 -0.79
N ASN A 132 18.82 -13.92 -0.12
CA ASN A 132 17.84 -14.84 -0.67
C ASN A 132 16.51 -14.70 0.09
N GLU A 133 15.48 -15.42 -0.36
CA GLU A 133 14.14 -15.34 0.21
C GLU A 133 14.08 -15.83 1.67
N MET A 134 14.83 -16.89 2.02
CA MET A 134 14.86 -17.39 3.39
C MET A 134 15.49 -16.39 4.36
N THR A 135 16.62 -15.79 3.97
CA THR A 135 17.26 -14.73 4.77
C THR A 135 16.34 -13.53 4.91
N CYS A 136 15.64 -13.14 3.85
CA CYS A 136 14.66 -12.06 3.89
C CYS A 136 13.54 -12.34 4.92
N ARG A 137 13.01 -13.57 4.94
CA ARG A 137 12.00 -14.00 5.91
C ARG A 137 12.50 -13.95 7.35
N GLU A 138 13.79 -14.23 7.61
CA GLU A 138 14.36 -14.08 8.95
C GLU A 138 14.20 -12.65 9.49
N PHE A 139 14.46 -11.63 8.67
CA PHE A 139 14.26 -10.24 9.08
C PHE A 139 12.77 -9.89 9.18
N ILE A 140 11.95 -10.28 8.20
CA ILE A 140 10.49 -10.03 8.20
C ILE A 140 9.84 -10.63 9.45
N SER A 141 10.27 -11.83 9.86
CA SER A 141 9.74 -12.51 11.05
C SER A 141 9.89 -11.67 12.31
N SER A 142 10.94 -10.85 12.45
CA SER A 142 11.12 -9.95 13.60
C SER A 142 10.00 -8.92 13.69
N PHE A 143 9.61 -8.35 12.55
CA PHE A 143 8.50 -7.38 12.46
C PHE A 143 7.17 -8.05 12.80
N MET A 144 6.88 -9.19 12.15
CA MET A 144 5.62 -9.90 12.34
C MET A 144 5.45 -10.39 13.78
N ASN A 145 6.49 -10.99 14.37
CA ASN A 145 6.45 -11.45 15.76
C ASN A 145 6.28 -10.29 16.74
N SER A 146 7.00 -9.19 16.55
CA SER A 146 6.92 -8.03 17.44
C SER A 146 5.53 -7.38 17.39
N ALA A 147 4.97 -7.20 16.19
CA ALA A 147 3.64 -6.64 16.02
C ALA A 147 2.54 -7.54 16.61
N VAL A 148 2.56 -8.84 16.31
CA VAL A 148 1.58 -9.79 16.86
C VAL A 148 1.70 -9.90 18.37
N THR A 149 2.92 -9.98 18.92
CA THR A 149 3.13 -10.01 20.37
C THR A 149 2.54 -8.79 21.06
N HIS A 150 2.73 -7.60 20.47
CA HIS A 150 2.17 -6.37 20.99
C HIS A 150 0.64 -6.40 21.03
N VAL A 151 -0.01 -6.75 19.92
CA VAL A 151 -1.48 -6.78 19.85
C VAL A 151 -2.08 -7.89 20.72
N ARG A 152 -1.38 -9.03 20.86
CA ARG A 152 -1.78 -10.13 21.75
C ARG A 152 -1.90 -9.74 23.22
N SER A 153 -1.24 -8.65 23.64
CA SER A 153 -1.39 -8.14 25.01
C SER A 153 -2.84 -7.73 25.33
N LYS A 154 -3.62 -7.31 24.32
CA LYS A 154 -5.07 -7.05 24.42
C LYS A 154 -5.93 -8.14 23.77
N GLU A 155 -5.36 -8.94 22.85
CA GLU A 155 -6.09 -9.90 22.01
C GLU A 155 -5.40 -11.27 21.98
N SER A 156 -5.59 -12.08 23.02
CA SER A 156 -4.84 -13.33 23.24
C SER A 156 -4.92 -14.34 22.09
N GLU A 157 -6.06 -14.34 21.38
CA GLU A 157 -6.41 -15.26 20.30
C GLU A 157 -5.76 -14.94 18.96
N LEU A 158 -5.05 -13.81 18.85
CA LEU A 158 -4.35 -13.45 17.62
C LEU A 158 -3.20 -14.44 17.35
N GLN A 159 -3.16 -15.01 16.15
CA GLN A 159 -2.20 -16.03 15.74
C GLN A 159 -1.37 -15.54 14.55
N LEU A 160 -0.06 -15.71 14.62
CA LEU A 160 0.84 -15.59 13.47
C LEU A 160 1.06 -16.99 12.89
N LYS A 161 0.81 -17.17 11.60
CA LYS A 161 1.07 -18.42 10.89
C LYS A 161 2.10 -18.17 9.80
N ALA A 162 3.08 -19.06 9.70
CA ALA A 162 4.09 -19.04 8.65
C ALA A 162 3.73 -20.07 7.56
N GLU A 163 4.02 -19.72 6.31
CA GLU A 163 3.76 -20.58 5.13
C GLU A 163 2.30 -21.07 5.04
N GLU A 164 1.33 -20.20 5.34
CA GLU A 164 -0.09 -20.57 5.26
C GLU A 164 -0.54 -20.64 3.80
N TRP A 165 -1.23 -21.73 3.46
CA TRP A 165 -1.90 -21.85 2.17
C TRP A 165 -3.31 -21.26 2.27
N ILE A 166 -3.53 -20.14 1.58
CA ILE A 166 -4.83 -19.47 1.61
C ILE A 166 -5.63 -19.89 0.38
N ASN A 167 -6.90 -20.20 0.61
CA ASN A 167 -7.82 -20.66 -0.43
C ASN A 167 -9.09 -19.82 -0.39
N GLY A 168 -9.31 -18.99 -1.41
CA GLY A 168 -10.50 -18.17 -1.59
C GLY A 168 -11.01 -18.21 -3.03
N SER A 169 -12.28 -17.81 -3.23
CA SER A 169 -12.95 -17.90 -4.53
C SER A 169 -12.36 -17.01 -5.64
N ARG A 170 -11.50 -16.04 -5.31
CA ARG A 170 -10.84 -15.13 -6.28
C ARG A 170 -9.31 -15.00 -6.10
N GLY A 171 -8.72 -15.85 -5.26
CA GLY A 171 -7.27 -15.89 -5.02
C GLY A 171 -6.88 -17.13 -4.22
N TYR A 172 -5.81 -17.78 -4.66
CA TYR A 172 -5.26 -19.00 -4.06
C TYR A 172 -3.75 -18.94 -4.07
N GLY A 173 -3.12 -19.41 -3.00
CA GLY A 173 -1.68 -19.63 -2.98
C GLY A 173 -1.03 -19.49 -1.61
N PRO A 174 0.26 -19.82 -1.54
CA PRO A 174 1.03 -19.72 -0.32
C PRO A 174 1.37 -18.25 -0.01
N VAL A 175 1.04 -17.80 1.19
CA VAL A 175 1.59 -16.58 1.77
C VAL A 175 2.73 -16.94 2.71
N ASP A 176 3.66 -16.00 2.91
CA ASP A 176 4.84 -16.26 3.76
C ASP A 176 4.47 -16.10 5.24
N TYR A 177 3.66 -15.08 5.56
CA TYR A 177 2.95 -14.99 6.83
C TYR A 177 1.47 -14.60 6.67
N SER A 178 0.67 -15.00 7.63
CA SER A 178 -0.69 -14.52 7.86
C SER A 178 -0.91 -14.26 9.35
N VAL A 179 -1.74 -13.26 9.66
CA VAL A 179 -2.18 -12.97 11.01
C VAL A 179 -3.68 -13.17 11.09
N ASN A 180 -4.10 -14.02 12.01
CA ASN A 180 -5.47 -14.51 12.09
C ASN A 180 -6.06 -14.25 13.48
N LEU A 181 -7.36 -14.00 13.54
CA LEU A 181 -8.16 -14.02 14.76
C LEU A 181 -9.28 -15.04 14.58
N GLY A 182 -9.13 -16.22 15.18
CA GLY A 182 -9.98 -17.37 14.85
C GLY A 182 -9.86 -17.73 13.35
N GLU A 183 -10.98 -17.73 12.64
CA GLU A 183 -11.04 -17.99 11.20
C GLU A 183 -10.83 -16.72 10.35
N ASP A 184 -10.84 -15.53 10.95
CA ASP A 184 -10.66 -14.27 10.23
C ASP A 184 -9.17 -14.00 9.96
N ILE A 185 -8.83 -13.70 8.70
CA ILE A 185 -7.50 -13.25 8.32
C ILE A 185 -7.48 -11.72 8.36
N LEU A 186 -6.61 -11.15 9.19
CA LEU A 186 -6.50 -9.70 9.38
C LEU A 186 -5.42 -9.08 8.50
N LEU A 187 -4.35 -9.83 8.25
CA LEU A 187 -3.19 -9.37 7.50
C LEU A 187 -2.50 -10.55 6.83
N VAL A 188 -2.00 -10.35 5.62
CA VAL A 188 -1.08 -11.28 4.97
C VAL A 188 0.19 -10.61 4.51
N GLU A 189 1.26 -11.39 4.40
CA GLU A 189 2.58 -10.94 4.01
C GLU A 189 3.13 -11.86 2.91
N LYS A 190 3.73 -11.24 1.89
CA LYS A 190 4.44 -11.92 0.82
C LYS A 190 5.86 -11.39 0.68
N ALA A 191 6.82 -12.25 0.99
CA ALA A 191 8.24 -11.99 0.84
C ALA A 191 8.65 -12.18 -0.62
N LYS A 192 9.51 -11.29 -1.12
CA LYS A 192 10.08 -11.36 -2.46
C LYS A 192 11.54 -10.94 -2.44
N LYS A 193 12.41 -11.68 -3.12
CA LYS A 193 13.81 -11.26 -3.29
C LYS A 193 13.94 -9.94 -4.07
N ILE A 194 13.15 -9.75 -5.13
CA ILE A 194 13.21 -8.57 -6.01
C ILE A 194 11.80 -8.02 -6.26
N LEU A 195 11.60 -6.73 -5.94
CA LEU A 195 10.32 -6.03 -6.04
C LEU A 195 10.18 -5.24 -7.36
N ARG A 196 10.20 -5.94 -8.50
CA ARG A 196 9.86 -5.30 -9.79
C ARG A 196 8.39 -4.90 -9.80
N LYS A 197 8.02 -3.88 -10.59
CA LYS A 197 6.62 -3.42 -10.76
C LYS A 197 5.68 -4.59 -11.11
N GLU A 198 6.12 -5.52 -11.95
CA GLU A 198 5.38 -6.73 -12.32
C GLU A 198 5.26 -7.74 -11.17
N SER A 199 6.36 -7.98 -10.42
CA SER A 199 6.38 -8.85 -9.24
C SER A 199 5.40 -8.37 -8.16
N ARG A 200 5.29 -7.04 -8.00
CA ARG A 200 4.35 -6.40 -7.09
C ARG A 200 2.91 -6.74 -7.48
N LYS A 201 2.54 -6.49 -8.74
CA LYS A 201 1.20 -6.83 -9.30
C LYS A 201 0.81 -8.29 -9.13
N ILE A 202 1.75 -9.21 -9.39
CA ILE A 202 1.52 -10.66 -9.23
C ILE A 202 1.33 -11.02 -7.76
N SER A 203 2.16 -10.48 -6.86
CA SER A 203 2.05 -10.71 -5.43
C SER A 203 0.73 -10.16 -4.86
N PHE A 204 0.27 -9.01 -5.37
CA PHE A 204 -1.04 -8.46 -5.02
C PHE A 204 -2.18 -9.36 -5.44
N LYS A 205 -2.10 -9.99 -6.62
CA LYS A 205 -3.11 -10.96 -7.07
C LYS A 205 -3.14 -12.20 -6.18
N CYS A 206 -1.99 -12.64 -5.67
CA CYS A 206 -1.91 -13.74 -4.68
C CYS A 206 -2.44 -13.32 -3.30
N ILE A 207 -2.23 -12.06 -2.89
CA ILE A 207 -2.72 -11.47 -1.64
C ILE A 207 -4.21 -11.12 -1.69
N THR A 208 -4.83 -11.04 -2.87
CA THR A 208 -6.27 -10.78 -3.02
C THR A 208 -7.05 -11.99 -2.50
N ILE A 209 -7.28 -11.98 -1.20
CA ILE A 209 -7.87 -13.07 -0.43
C ILE A 209 -9.29 -12.65 -0.10
N ASN A 210 -10.26 -13.44 -0.53
CA ASN A 210 -11.61 -13.30 0.00
C ASN A 210 -11.62 -13.78 1.45
N ARG A 211 -12.32 -13.07 2.34
CA ARG A 211 -12.88 -13.66 3.56
C ARG A 211 -13.82 -14.80 3.17
N LYS A 212 -13.25 -15.98 2.94
CA LYS A 212 -13.91 -17.29 2.98
C LYS A 212 -12.93 -18.28 3.56
N CYS A 213 -12.60 -18.13 4.84
CA CYS A 213 -12.16 -19.28 5.60
C CYS A 213 -13.38 -20.18 5.80
N LYS A 214 -13.38 -21.31 5.11
CA LYS A 214 -14.18 -22.54 5.32
C LYS A 214 -15.50 -22.42 6.11
N ILE A 215 -16.49 -21.70 5.60
CA ILE A 215 -17.87 -21.86 6.09
C ILE A 215 -18.85 -21.89 4.91
N ASP A 216 -19.52 -23.02 4.76
CA ASP A 216 -20.73 -23.22 3.94
C ASP A 216 -21.95 -22.45 4.51
N HIS A 217 -21.77 -21.24 5.05
CA HIS A 217 -22.87 -20.46 5.64
C HIS A 217 -23.05 -19.11 4.97
N LYS A 218 -24.14 -19.08 4.20
CA LYS A 218 -25.05 -17.97 3.89
C LYS A 218 -24.42 -16.60 3.67
N GLU A 219 -24.36 -16.27 2.38
CA GLU A 219 -24.40 -14.95 1.77
C GLU A 219 -25.00 -13.88 2.69
N SER A 220 -24.14 -12.98 3.14
CA SER A 220 -24.48 -11.58 3.33
C SER A 220 -23.58 -10.81 2.37
N ASP A 221 -24.03 -10.65 1.13
CA ASP A 221 -23.31 -9.98 0.03
C ASP A 221 -23.03 -8.48 0.26
N ASN A 222 -23.43 -7.94 1.42
CA ASN A 222 -23.38 -6.51 1.73
C ASN A 222 -22.33 -6.10 2.79
N ILE A 223 -21.47 -7.00 3.28
CA ILE A 223 -20.38 -6.58 4.19
C ILE A 223 -19.20 -6.14 3.32
N PRO A 224 -18.83 -4.84 3.31
CA PRO A 224 -17.66 -4.38 2.59
C PRO A 224 -16.41 -5.09 3.13
N ILE A 225 -15.67 -5.72 2.24
CA ILE A 225 -14.49 -6.47 2.60
C ILE A 225 -13.37 -5.48 2.82
N LEU A 226 -12.87 -5.38 4.05
CA LEU A 226 -11.66 -4.65 4.38
C LEU A 226 -10.57 -5.67 4.73
N MET A 227 -9.46 -5.66 4.00
CA MET A 227 -8.31 -6.51 4.24
C MET A 227 -7.00 -5.76 4.00
N TYR A 228 -5.94 -6.16 4.71
CA TYR A 228 -4.61 -5.59 4.53
C TYR A 228 -3.60 -6.64 4.08
N GLY A 229 -2.60 -6.19 3.33
CA GLY A 229 -1.52 -7.01 2.84
C GLY A 229 -0.18 -6.30 2.88
N ILE A 230 0.90 -7.05 2.95
CA ILE A 230 2.28 -6.56 2.90
C ILE A 230 3.01 -7.29 1.77
N VAL A 231 3.75 -6.53 0.97
CA VAL A 231 4.73 -7.07 0.03
C VAL A 231 6.08 -6.45 0.35
N THR A 232 7.09 -7.27 0.60
CA THR A 232 8.41 -6.77 1.00
C THR A 232 9.55 -7.67 0.55
N ASN A 233 10.75 -7.09 0.45
CA ASN A 233 12.02 -7.79 0.31
C ASN A 233 12.89 -7.64 1.57
N GLY A 234 12.28 -7.28 2.70
CA GLY A 234 12.93 -6.95 3.95
C GLY A 234 13.47 -5.52 3.99
N ILE A 235 13.92 -4.97 2.86
CA ILE A 235 14.47 -3.60 2.75
C ILE A 235 13.36 -2.60 2.40
N GLU A 236 12.58 -2.88 1.37
CA GLU A 236 11.46 -2.05 0.94
C GLU A 236 10.13 -2.72 1.33
N TRP A 237 9.22 -1.93 1.88
CA TRP A 237 7.94 -2.40 2.38
C TRP A 237 6.80 -1.66 1.68
N TYR A 238 5.84 -2.43 1.19
CA TYR A 238 4.63 -1.91 0.56
C TYR A 238 3.41 -2.45 1.30
N PHE A 239 2.52 -1.55 1.70
CA PHE A 239 1.27 -1.86 2.37
C PHE A 239 0.12 -1.76 1.38
N LEU A 240 -0.70 -2.80 1.36
CA LEU A 240 -1.90 -2.92 0.57
C LEU A 240 -3.11 -2.77 1.50
N ARG A 241 -4.09 -2.00 1.07
CA ARG A 241 -5.44 -2.03 1.63
C ARG A 241 -6.40 -2.46 0.54
N TRP A 242 -7.27 -3.40 0.84
CA TRP A 242 -8.34 -3.82 -0.02
C TRP A 242 -9.67 -3.47 0.65
N ALA A 243 -10.52 -2.72 -0.05
CA ALA A 243 -11.80 -2.23 0.45
C ALA A 243 -12.90 -2.42 -0.60
N GLY A 244 -14.16 -2.51 -0.19
CA GLY A 244 -15.33 -2.51 -1.09
C GLY A 244 -15.99 -3.88 -1.25
N SER A 245 -16.82 -4.04 -2.28
CA SER A 245 -17.54 -5.29 -2.55
C SER A 245 -16.70 -6.25 -3.40
N LEU A 246 -17.15 -7.50 -3.52
CA LEU A 246 -16.52 -8.48 -4.41
C LEU A 246 -16.52 -8.00 -5.87
N GLU A 247 -17.57 -7.31 -6.30
CA GLU A 247 -17.73 -6.86 -7.69
C GLU A 247 -17.04 -5.53 -7.95
N ASP A 248 -16.88 -4.69 -6.92
CA ASP A 248 -16.31 -3.35 -7.03
C ASP A 248 -15.20 -3.10 -5.99
N ALA A 249 -14.22 -4.01 -6.00
CA ALA A 249 -13.03 -3.97 -5.16
C ALA A 249 -12.13 -2.76 -5.46
N ILE A 250 -11.79 -2.00 -4.42
CA ILE A 250 -10.77 -0.95 -4.43
C ILE A 250 -9.51 -1.49 -3.75
N ILE A 251 -8.42 -1.60 -4.51
CA ILE A 251 -7.12 -2.04 -4.00
C ILE A 251 -6.20 -0.82 -3.92
N GLU A 252 -5.81 -0.40 -2.74
CA GLU A 252 -4.97 0.77 -2.49
C GLU A 252 -3.57 0.33 -2.11
N LEU A 253 -2.56 1.00 -2.65
CA LEU A 253 -1.16 0.68 -2.40
C LEU A 253 -0.45 1.89 -1.82
N SER A 254 0.36 1.67 -0.79
CA SER A 254 1.23 2.69 -0.23
C SER A 254 2.42 3.04 -1.13
N GLY A 255 3.19 4.06 -0.73
CA GLY A 255 4.56 4.23 -1.19
C GLY A 255 5.49 3.13 -0.71
N SER A 256 6.71 3.10 -1.25
CA SER A 256 7.79 2.27 -0.70
C SER A 256 8.24 2.87 0.63
N TYR A 257 8.23 2.07 1.69
CA TYR A 257 8.91 2.38 2.94
C TYR A 257 10.25 1.64 2.93
N ALA A 258 11.31 2.36 2.61
CA ALA A 258 12.66 1.82 2.57
C ALA A 258 13.29 1.84 3.98
N LEU A 259 13.92 0.73 4.34
CA LEU A 259 14.61 0.55 5.60
C LEU A 259 16.12 0.55 5.38
N ASP A 260 16.80 1.54 5.96
CA ASP A 260 18.26 1.57 5.99
C ASP A 260 18.79 0.75 7.16
N PHE A 261 18.94 -0.56 6.95
CA PHE A 261 19.54 -1.44 7.93
C PHE A 261 20.97 -1.07 8.32
N TYR A 262 21.70 -0.31 7.50
CA TYR A 262 23.11 -0.05 7.74
C TYR A 262 23.33 1.16 8.64
N ASN A 263 22.55 2.22 8.45
CA ASN A 263 22.77 3.49 9.13
C ASN A 263 21.74 3.79 10.23
N ASN A 264 20.47 3.42 10.05
CA ASN A 264 19.41 3.88 10.95
C ASN A 264 18.20 2.94 10.99
N LEU A 265 17.95 2.32 12.14
CA LEU A 265 16.79 1.45 12.35
C LEU A 265 15.52 2.19 12.79
N LYS A 266 15.50 3.53 12.85
CA LYS A 266 14.26 4.30 13.13
C LYS A 266 13.14 3.99 12.14
N ASP A 267 13.47 3.69 10.90
CA ASP A 267 12.44 3.32 9.92
C ASP A 267 11.84 1.93 10.22
N ALA A 268 12.57 1.06 10.92
CA ALA A 268 12.03 -0.21 11.39
C ALA A 268 10.96 0.01 12.47
N GLU A 269 11.17 0.98 13.36
CA GLU A 269 10.18 1.38 14.38
C GLU A 269 8.87 1.87 13.72
N LYS A 270 8.98 2.66 12.64
CA LYS A 270 7.81 3.09 11.87
C LYS A 270 7.11 1.92 11.18
N ILE A 271 7.87 1.04 10.52
CA ILE A 271 7.32 -0.12 9.80
C ILE A 271 6.59 -1.06 10.76
N VAL A 272 7.20 -1.45 11.88
CA VAL A 272 6.51 -2.29 12.89
C VAL A 272 5.29 -1.56 13.46
N GLY A 273 5.39 -0.24 13.59
CA GLY A 273 4.28 0.60 14.01
C GLY A 273 3.09 0.57 13.05
N TYR A 274 3.32 0.64 11.74
CA TYR A 274 2.25 0.49 10.73
C TYR A 274 1.57 -0.88 10.84
N ILE A 275 2.35 -1.95 11.00
CA ILE A 275 1.82 -3.31 11.13
C ILE A 275 0.94 -3.41 12.38
N ILE A 276 1.39 -2.85 13.51
CA ILE A 276 0.62 -2.79 14.75
C ILE A 276 -0.70 -2.04 14.55
N SER A 277 -0.66 -0.83 13.97
CA SER A 277 -1.85 0.00 13.75
C SER A 277 -2.87 -0.71 12.85
N ILE A 278 -2.42 -1.39 11.79
CA ILE A 278 -3.27 -2.20 10.93
C ILE A 278 -3.97 -3.31 11.74
N LEU A 279 -3.21 -4.08 12.52
CA LEU A 279 -3.74 -5.18 13.30
C LEU A 279 -4.73 -4.69 14.37
N GLN A 280 -4.41 -3.62 15.10
CA GLN A 280 -5.31 -3.02 16.09
C GLN A 280 -6.62 -2.55 15.45
N SER A 281 -6.53 -1.86 14.30
CA SER A 281 -7.71 -1.41 13.56
C SER A 281 -8.58 -2.58 13.10
N GLN A 282 -7.98 -3.65 12.60
CA GLN A 282 -8.70 -4.85 12.16
C GLN A 282 -9.38 -5.58 13.31
N VAL A 283 -8.70 -5.75 14.46
CA VAL A 283 -9.33 -6.38 15.62
C VAL A 283 -10.46 -5.52 16.18
N HIS A 284 -10.26 -4.21 16.29
CA HIS A 284 -11.30 -3.29 16.75
C HIS A 284 -12.54 -3.37 15.84
N GLY A 285 -12.34 -3.30 14.53
CA GLY A 285 -13.41 -3.38 13.54
C GLY A 285 -14.23 -4.68 13.63
N LEU A 286 -13.61 -5.80 13.98
CA LEU A 286 -14.31 -7.08 14.19
C LEU A 286 -15.15 -7.12 15.46
N LYS A 287 -14.75 -6.39 16.52
CA LYS A 287 -15.47 -6.37 17.80
C LYS A 287 -16.67 -5.42 17.81
N THR A 288 -16.71 -4.49 16.87
CA THR A 288 -17.77 -3.48 16.74
C THR A 288 -18.93 -3.90 15.84
N VAL A 289 -18.86 -5.09 15.22
CA VAL A 289 -19.93 -5.71 14.41
C VAL A 289 -20.69 -6.71 15.27
#